data_AF-A0A9E2XPU1-F1
#
_entry.id   AF-A0A9E2XPU1-F1
#
_cell.length_a   1.000
_cell.length_b   1.000
_cell.length_c   1.000
_cell.angle_alpha   90.00
_cell.angle_beta   90.00
_cell.angle_gamma   90.00
#
_symmetry.space_group_name_H-M   'P 1'
#
loop_
_entity.id
_entity.type
_entity.pdbx_description
1 polymer ?
#
loop_
_entity_poly.entity_id
_entity_poly.type
_entity_poly.pdbx_seq_one_letter_code
_entity_poly.pdbx_strand_id
1 'polypeptide(L)'
;MAVTWNTLPREQLKRFMAKSDLLAWRMLALNWALIAAAFALVMARPSWVTVLVALVVLGGRQLGLGILTHECAHRSFLRSRRLGEWVGNWLCGAPVFVDLAIYRGYHMTHHVKTGTAQDPDLGNYANYPVSRASLLRKFGRDLTGRSGLRALL
;
A
#
# COMPACT_ATOMS: atom_id res chain seq x y z
N MET A 1 6.22 16.04 -27.01
CA MET A 1 5.05 15.26 -27.48
C MET A 1 3.98 15.32 -26.40
N ALA A 2 2.89 16.05 -26.64
CA ALA A 2 1.74 15.99 -25.74
C ALA A 2 1.07 14.62 -25.95
N VAL A 3 1.12 13.76 -24.94
CA VAL A 3 0.38 12.49 -24.94
C VAL A 3 -1.11 12.84 -24.95
N THR A 4 -1.80 12.60 -26.07
CA THR A 4 -3.24 12.77 -26.15
C THR A 4 -3.89 11.54 -25.50
N TRP A 5 -4.36 11.68 -24.26
CA TRP A 5 -5.01 10.62 -23.47
C TRP A 5 -6.44 10.25 -23.97
N ASN A 6 -6.64 10.17 -25.29
CA ASN A 6 -7.90 9.77 -25.92
C ASN A 6 -7.93 8.27 -26.27
N THR A 7 -7.17 7.45 -25.56
CA THR A 7 -7.02 6.01 -25.89
C THR A 7 -8.25 5.17 -25.54
N LEU A 8 -9.16 5.66 -24.68
CA LEU A 8 -10.39 4.95 -24.28
C LEU A 8 -11.62 5.87 -24.30
N PRO A 9 -12.76 5.45 -24.89
CA PRO A 9 -14.04 6.15 -24.79
C PRO A 9 -14.47 6.34 -23.33
N ARG A 10 -15.11 7.48 -23.01
CA ARG A 10 -15.57 7.80 -21.63
C ARG A 10 -16.49 6.73 -21.03
N GLU A 11 -17.32 6.11 -21.85
CA GLU A 11 -18.18 4.98 -21.47
C GLU A 11 -17.37 3.79 -20.91
N GLN A 12 -16.25 3.46 -21.56
CA GLN A 12 -15.37 2.38 -21.11
C GLN A 12 -14.64 2.77 -19.81
N LEU A 13 -14.21 4.03 -19.68
CA LEU A 13 -13.58 4.54 -18.46
C LEU A 13 -14.51 4.45 -17.24
N LYS A 14 -15.81 4.78 -17.40
CA LYS A 14 -16.79 4.69 -16.31
C LYS A 14 -16.85 3.29 -15.70
N ARG A 15 -16.71 2.23 -16.52
CA ARG A 15 -16.70 0.85 -16.06
C ARG A 15 -15.51 0.55 -15.15
N PHE A 16 -14.31 1.04 -15.50
CA PHE A 16 -13.10 0.86 -14.69
C PHE A 16 -13.10 1.71 -13.42
N MET A 17 -13.84 2.82 -13.40
CA MET A 17 -13.98 3.70 -12.24
C MET A 17 -15.14 3.30 -11.30
N ALA A 18 -15.91 2.27 -11.64
CA ALA A 18 -17.07 1.86 -10.88
C ALA A 18 -16.64 1.23 -9.53
N LYS A 19 -17.13 1.81 -8.43
CA LYS A 19 -16.84 1.33 -7.07
C LYS A 19 -17.77 0.18 -6.69
N SER A 20 -17.23 -0.83 -6.00
CA SER A 20 -17.98 -1.96 -5.45
C SER A 20 -17.67 -2.15 -3.97
N ASP A 21 -18.61 -1.76 -3.12
CA ASP A 21 -18.46 -1.92 -1.67
C ASP A 21 -18.31 -3.40 -1.27
N LEU A 22 -18.98 -4.32 -1.97
CA LEU A 22 -18.81 -5.76 -1.74
C LEU A 22 -17.37 -6.21 -1.98
N LEU A 23 -16.75 -5.76 -3.08
CA LEU A 23 -15.36 -6.10 -3.37
C LEU A 23 -14.43 -5.46 -2.33
N ALA A 24 -14.67 -4.20 -1.97
CA ALA A 24 -13.91 -3.50 -0.94
C ALA A 24 -13.93 -4.25 0.40
N TRP A 25 -15.11 -4.64 0.88
CA TRP A 25 -15.25 -5.41 2.11
C TRP A 25 -14.60 -6.78 2.01
N ARG A 26 -14.71 -7.47 0.87
CA ARG A 26 -14.04 -8.77 0.67
C ARG A 26 -12.51 -8.64 0.73
N MET A 27 -11.94 -7.59 0.13
CA MET A 27 -10.51 -7.32 0.17
C MET A 27 -10.04 -7.00 1.59
N LEU A 28 -10.80 -6.19 2.33
CA LEU A 28 -10.49 -5.87 3.72
C LEU A 28 -10.57 -7.11 4.62
N ALA A 29 -11.67 -7.86 4.52
CA ALA A 29 -11.89 -9.09 5.29
C ALA A 29 -10.80 -10.12 5.02
N LEU A 30 -10.38 -10.31 3.76
CA LEU A 30 -9.30 -11.24 3.42
C LEU A 30 -7.96 -10.83 4.06
N ASN A 31 -7.62 -9.55 4.08
CA ASN A 31 -6.39 -9.09 4.74
C ASN A 31 -6.43 -9.39 6.24
N TRP A 32 -7.50 -9.03 6.93
CA TRP A 32 -7.66 -9.26 8.36
C TRP A 32 -7.77 -10.74 8.73
N ALA A 33 -8.45 -11.54 7.92
CA ALA A 33 -8.53 -12.99 8.12
C ALA A 33 -7.16 -13.65 8.01
N LEU A 34 -6.33 -13.25 7.05
CA LEU A 34 -4.97 -13.77 6.91
C LEU A 34 -4.04 -13.31 8.03
N ILE A 35 -4.20 -12.08 8.52
CA ILE A 35 -3.49 -11.59 9.72
C ILE A 35 -3.86 -12.46 10.93
N ALA A 36 -5.16 -12.64 11.19
CA ALA A 36 -5.65 -13.45 12.29
C ALA A 36 -5.19 -14.92 12.18
N ALA A 37 -5.25 -15.49 10.97
CA ALA A 37 -4.78 -16.85 10.71
C ALA A 37 -3.27 -17.02 10.96
N ALA A 38 -2.45 -16.01 10.62
CA ALA A 38 -1.02 -16.03 10.89
C ALA A 38 -0.72 -16.08 12.40
N PHE A 39 -1.42 -15.26 13.20
CA PHE A 39 -1.29 -15.32 14.66
C PHE A 39 -1.81 -16.63 15.24
N ALA A 40 -2.99 -17.09 14.79
CA ALA A 40 -3.59 -18.34 15.24
C ALA A 40 -2.69 -19.55 14.95
N LEU A 41 -2.02 -19.57 13.78
CA LEU A 41 -1.06 -20.63 13.42
C LEU A 41 0.09 -20.72 14.44
N VAL A 42 0.69 -19.58 14.79
CA VAL A 42 1.80 -19.55 15.75
C VAL A 42 1.31 -19.95 17.15
N MET A 43 0.13 -19.48 17.56
CA MET A 43 -0.47 -19.84 18.86
C MET A 43 -0.78 -21.35 18.95
N ALA A 44 -1.32 -21.94 17.90
CA ALA A 44 -1.70 -23.36 17.89
C ALA A 44 -0.48 -24.30 17.81
N ARG A 45 0.58 -23.89 17.09
CA ARG A 45 1.77 -24.72 16.83
C ARG A 45 3.04 -23.85 16.89
N PRO A 46 3.50 -23.45 18.08
CA PRO A 46 4.66 -22.56 18.20
C PRO A 46 5.94 -23.29 17.75
N SER A 47 6.58 -22.77 16.71
CA SER A 47 7.84 -23.27 16.17
C SER A 47 8.52 -22.18 15.34
N TRP A 48 9.83 -22.30 15.10
CA TRP A 48 10.55 -21.37 14.21
C TRP A 48 9.96 -21.34 12.78
N VAL A 49 9.45 -22.48 12.30
CA VAL A 49 8.83 -22.58 10.97
C VAL A 49 7.51 -21.82 10.92
N THR A 50 6.62 -22.00 11.90
CA THR A 50 5.32 -21.29 11.93
C THR A 50 5.51 -19.79 12.13
N VAL A 51 6.50 -19.38 12.91
CA VAL A 51 6.89 -17.96 13.04
C VAL A 51 7.36 -17.39 11.70
N LEU A 52 8.26 -18.10 11.00
CA LEU A 52 8.75 -17.63 9.69
C LEU A 52 7.62 -17.48 8.67
N VAL A 53 6.72 -18.47 8.57
CA VAL A 53 5.54 -18.41 7.71
C VAL A 53 4.65 -17.22 8.08
N ALA A 54 4.39 -17.03 9.37
CA ALA A 54 3.59 -15.90 9.85
C ALA A 54 4.24 -14.56 9.49
N LEU A 55 5.56 -14.40 9.64
CA LEU A 55 6.27 -13.17 9.27
C LEU A 55 6.12 -12.84 7.78
N VAL A 56 6.25 -13.82 6.89
CA VAL A 56 6.05 -13.63 5.45
C VAL A 56 4.61 -13.20 5.14
N VAL A 57 3.63 -13.87 5.74
CA VAL A 57 2.21 -13.53 5.55
C VAL A 57 1.93 -12.13 6.08
N LEU A 58 2.35 -11.81 7.30
CA LEU A 58 2.13 -10.52 7.94
C LEU A 58 2.77 -9.38 7.16
N GLY A 59 4.02 -9.52 6.72
CA GLY A 59 4.66 -8.50 5.87
C GLY A 59 3.88 -8.24 4.57
N GLY A 60 3.40 -9.31 3.92
CA GLY A 60 2.53 -9.18 2.75
C GLY A 60 1.16 -8.54 3.05
N ARG A 61 0.61 -8.75 4.25
CA ARG A 61 -0.67 -8.14 4.68
C ARG A 61 -0.50 -6.68 5.12
N GLN A 62 0.64 -6.31 5.68
CA GLN A 62 0.99 -4.91 5.92
C GLN A 62 1.02 -4.12 4.60
N LEU A 63 1.67 -4.65 3.56
CA LEU A 63 1.61 -4.07 2.21
C LEU A 63 0.16 -4.02 1.69
N GLY A 64 -0.62 -5.09 1.89
CA GLY A 64 -2.03 -5.14 1.51
C GLY A 64 -2.87 -4.02 2.15
N LEU A 65 -2.74 -3.81 3.46
CA LEU A 65 -3.42 -2.72 4.17
C LEU A 65 -2.92 -1.34 3.73
N GLY A 66 -1.62 -1.19 3.43
CA GLY A 66 -1.07 0.02 2.82
C GLY A 66 -1.71 0.34 1.46
N ILE A 67 -1.91 -0.66 0.60
CA ILE A 67 -2.63 -0.51 -0.67
C ILE A 67 -4.09 -0.09 -0.44
N LEU A 68 -4.79 -0.67 0.54
CA LEU A 68 -6.16 -0.23 0.84
C LEU A 68 -6.20 1.21 1.38
N THR A 69 -5.19 1.61 2.15
CA THR A 69 -5.02 3.01 2.60
C THR A 69 -4.82 3.94 1.41
N HIS A 70 -4.05 3.52 0.41
CA HIS A 70 -3.88 4.21 -0.87
C HIS A 70 -5.22 4.40 -1.61
N GLU A 71 -6.04 3.35 -1.74
CA GLU A 71 -7.37 3.48 -2.36
C GLU A 71 -8.30 4.41 -1.55
N CYS A 72 -8.20 4.41 -0.23
CA CYS A 72 -8.92 5.37 0.62
C CYS A 72 -8.39 6.80 0.45
N ALA A 73 -7.10 7.00 0.17
CA ALA A 73 -6.52 8.31 -0.09
C ALA A 73 -7.11 8.89 -1.39
N HIS A 74 -7.28 8.07 -2.41
CA HIS A 74 -7.96 8.39 -3.67
C HIS A 74 -9.48 8.51 -3.55
N ARG A 75 -10.05 8.11 -2.42
CA ARG A 75 -11.51 7.98 -2.22
C ARG A 75 -12.16 7.05 -3.26
N SER A 76 -11.40 6.08 -3.79
CA SER A 76 -11.85 5.06 -4.74
C SER A 76 -12.38 3.80 -4.03
N PHE A 77 -11.97 3.55 -2.78
CA PHE A 77 -12.23 2.28 -2.10
C PHE A 77 -13.71 1.99 -1.81
N LEU A 78 -14.39 2.89 -1.10
CA LEU A 78 -15.81 2.75 -0.72
C LEU A 78 -16.64 3.88 -1.35
N ARG A 79 -17.91 3.61 -1.63
CA ARG A 79 -18.86 4.63 -2.15
C ARG A 79 -19.10 5.75 -1.15
N SER A 80 -19.29 5.39 0.12
CA SER A 80 -19.44 6.38 1.21
C SER A 80 -18.08 6.97 1.58
N ARG A 81 -17.90 8.27 1.35
CA ARG A 81 -16.66 8.97 1.67
C ARG A 81 -16.36 8.94 3.17
N ARG A 82 -17.34 9.22 4.03
CA ARG A 82 -17.13 9.23 5.50
C ARG A 82 -16.69 7.86 6.01
N LEU A 83 -17.32 6.79 5.49
CA LEU A 83 -16.96 5.43 5.86
C LEU A 83 -15.58 5.05 5.31
N GLY A 84 -15.26 5.43 4.07
CA GLY A 84 -13.94 5.24 3.49
C GLY A 84 -12.82 5.93 4.26
N GLU A 85 -13.05 7.15 4.75
CA GLU A 85 -12.10 7.86 5.61
C GLU A 85 -11.91 7.12 6.94
N TRP A 86 -12.99 6.66 7.58
CA TRP A 86 -12.90 5.92 8.84
C TRP A 86 -12.17 4.58 8.67
N VAL A 87 -12.57 3.77 7.66
CA VAL A 87 -11.95 2.48 7.36
C VAL A 87 -10.47 2.66 6.99
N GLY A 88 -10.17 3.64 6.13
CA GLY A 88 -8.81 3.94 5.71
C GLY A 88 -7.91 4.35 6.88
N ASN A 89 -8.41 5.12 7.84
CA ASN A 89 -7.65 5.48 9.03
C ASN A 89 -7.45 4.28 9.97
N TRP A 90 -8.53 3.61 10.36
CA TRP A 90 -8.50 2.71 11.51
C TRP A 90 -8.26 1.25 11.17
N LEU A 91 -8.81 0.76 10.06
CA LEU A 91 -8.72 -0.64 9.67
C LEU A 91 -7.64 -0.92 8.62
N CYS A 92 -7.06 0.14 8.03
CA CYS A 92 -6.00 0.02 7.03
C CYS A 92 -4.72 0.73 7.48
N GLY A 93 -4.77 2.06 7.66
CA GLY A 93 -3.59 2.90 7.88
C GLY A 93 -2.96 2.72 9.26
N ALA A 94 -3.74 2.82 10.34
CA ALA A 94 -3.23 2.72 11.71
C ALA A 94 -2.47 1.41 11.99
N PRO A 95 -2.94 0.21 11.57
CA PRO A 95 -2.19 -1.04 11.71
C PRO A 95 -0.80 -1.06 11.08
N VAL A 96 -0.54 -0.17 10.12
CA VAL A 96 0.74 -0.03 9.41
C VAL A 96 1.38 1.34 9.62
N PHE A 97 0.94 2.06 10.66
CA PHE A 97 1.48 3.35 11.09
C PHE A 97 1.39 4.46 10.01
N VAL A 98 0.32 4.46 9.22
CA VAL A 98 0.04 5.48 8.20
C VAL A 98 -1.18 6.31 8.59
N ASP A 99 -0.99 7.61 8.75
CA ASP A 99 -2.09 8.58 8.85
C ASP A 99 -2.64 8.90 7.44
N LEU A 100 -3.95 8.68 7.25
CA LEU A 100 -4.57 8.83 5.93
C LEU A 100 -4.57 10.27 5.43
N ALA A 101 -4.73 11.26 6.31
CA ALA A 101 -4.85 12.65 5.91
C ALA A 101 -3.49 13.21 5.46
N ILE A 102 -2.43 12.94 6.25
CA ILE A 102 -1.05 13.28 5.92
C ILE A 102 -0.64 12.57 4.64
N TYR A 103 -0.86 11.25 4.58
CA TYR A 103 -0.51 10.45 3.41
C TYR A 103 -1.22 10.96 2.16
N ARG A 104 -2.54 11.24 2.22
CA ARG A 104 -3.29 11.75 1.06
C ARG A 104 -2.73 13.07 0.53
N GLY A 105 -2.38 14.03 1.41
CA GLY A 105 -1.84 15.32 0.99
C GLY A 105 -0.52 15.17 0.23
N TYR A 106 0.40 14.40 0.81
CA TYR A 106 1.67 14.02 0.18
C TYR A 106 1.45 13.32 -1.17
N HIS A 107 0.64 12.25 -1.13
CA HIS A 107 0.42 11.34 -2.25
C HIS A 107 -0.26 12.02 -3.45
N MET A 108 -1.17 12.96 -3.19
CA MET A 108 -1.81 13.70 -4.26
C MET A 108 -0.85 14.70 -4.93
N THR A 109 0.12 15.23 -4.19
CA THR A 109 1.22 16.01 -4.78
C THR A 109 2.06 15.14 -5.72
N HIS A 110 2.42 13.92 -5.29
CA HIS A 110 3.07 12.93 -6.15
C HIS A 110 2.28 12.69 -7.45
N HIS A 111 0.99 12.38 -7.37
CA HIS A 111 0.17 12.13 -8.56
C HIS A 111 0.05 13.32 -9.53
N VAL A 112 -0.01 14.54 -9.01
CA VAL A 112 -0.10 15.75 -9.85
C VAL A 112 1.25 16.09 -10.48
N LYS A 113 2.35 15.81 -9.79
CA LYS A 113 3.71 16.21 -10.18
C LYS A 113 4.58 15.06 -10.66
N THR A 114 4.02 13.86 -10.87
CA THR A 114 4.75 12.63 -11.14
C THR A 114 5.81 12.83 -12.22
N GLY A 115 7.06 12.44 -11.94
CA GLY A 115 8.17 12.50 -12.88
C GLY A 115 8.76 13.90 -13.12
N THR A 116 8.20 14.94 -12.52
CA THR A 116 8.77 16.30 -12.55
C THR A 116 9.73 16.52 -11.38
N ALA A 117 10.51 17.60 -11.42
CA ALA A 117 11.37 17.99 -10.29
C ALA A 117 10.59 18.30 -8.99
N GLN A 118 9.28 18.53 -9.08
CA GLN A 118 8.40 18.78 -7.93
C GLN A 118 7.70 17.51 -7.42
N ASP A 119 7.99 16.34 -8.00
CA ASP A 119 7.50 15.07 -7.47
C ASP A 119 8.24 14.75 -6.15
N PRO A 120 7.54 14.68 -5.00
CA PRO A 120 8.18 14.33 -3.73
C PRO A 120 8.79 12.92 -3.73
N ASP A 121 8.30 12.01 -4.57
CA ASP A 121 8.82 10.64 -4.69
C ASP A 121 9.96 10.51 -5.71
N LEU A 122 10.35 11.56 -6.43
CA LEU A 122 11.36 11.46 -7.49
C LEU A 122 12.66 10.81 -6.98
N GLY A 123 13.11 11.18 -5.78
CA GLY A 123 14.33 10.60 -5.17
C GLY A 123 14.27 9.09 -4.96
N ASN A 124 13.07 8.52 -4.84
CA ASN A 124 12.86 7.08 -4.65
C ASN A 124 13.14 6.29 -5.92
N TYR A 125 12.93 6.89 -7.11
CA TYR A 125 13.03 6.17 -8.37
C TYR A 125 13.92 6.79 -9.47
N ALA A 126 14.41 8.02 -9.28
CA ALA A 126 15.21 8.74 -10.29
C ALA A 126 16.47 8.00 -10.74
N ASN A 127 17.01 7.11 -9.88
CA ASN A 127 18.23 6.37 -10.15
C ASN A 127 18.01 5.01 -10.83
N TYR A 128 16.77 4.61 -11.14
CA TYR A 128 16.52 3.35 -11.84
C TYR A 128 16.72 3.48 -13.35
N PRO A 129 17.19 2.42 -14.03
CA PRO A 129 17.59 1.12 -13.47
C PRO A 129 18.93 1.17 -12.71
N VAL A 130 19.07 0.36 -11.65
CA VAL A 130 20.30 0.27 -10.83
C VAL A 130 21.04 -1.03 -11.06
N SER A 131 22.33 -1.08 -10.71
CA SER A 131 23.12 -2.32 -10.76
C SER A 131 22.58 -3.40 -9.81
N ARG A 132 22.83 -4.68 -10.14
CA ARG A 132 22.46 -5.83 -9.28
C ARG A 132 23.02 -5.70 -7.87
N ALA A 133 24.28 -5.27 -7.75
CA ALA A 133 24.91 -5.02 -6.46
C ALA A 133 24.16 -3.93 -5.65
N SER A 134 23.71 -2.85 -6.29
CA SER A 134 22.88 -1.86 -5.60
C SER A 134 21.53 -2.42 -5.18
N LEU A 135 20.89 -3.23 -6.03
CA LEU A 135 19.60 -3.83 -5.71
C LEU A 135 19.70 -4.80 -4.52
N LEU A 136 20.70 -5.67 -4.50
CA LEU A 136 20.96 -6.58 -3.39
C LEU A 136 21.23 -5.84 -2.07
N ARG A 137 21.98 -4.73 -2.10
CA ARG A 137 22.15 -3.89 -0.90
C ARG A 137 20.83 -3.27 -0.42
N LYS A 138 19.95 -2.86 -1.33
CA LYS A 138 18.63 -2.30 -0.96
C LYS A 138 17.80 -3.36 -0.23
N PHE A 139 17.65 -4.55 -0.82
CA PHE A 139 16.96 -5.68 -0.19
C PHE A 139 17.60 -6.07 1.16
N GLY A 140 18.92 -6.11 1.24
CA GLY A 140 19.62 -6.39 2.49
C GLY A 140 19.30 -5.39 3.60
N ARG A 141 19.18 -4.08 3.30
CA ARG A 141 18.77 -3.08 4.30
C ARG A 141 17.32 -3.24 4.74
N ASP A 142 16.43 -3.64 3.84
CA ASP A 142 15.01 -3.83 4.16
C ASP A 142 14.81 -5.10 5.01
N LEU A 143 15.45 -6.21 4.63
CA LEU A 143 15.41 -7.47 5.38
C LEU A 143 16.04 -7.37 6.78
N THR A 144 17.06 -6.51 6.94
CA THR A 144 17.69 -6.25 8.24
C THR A 144 17.02 -5.15 9.05
N GLY A 145 15.93 -4.55 8.54
CA GLY A 145 15.19 -3.48 9.21
C GLY A 145 15.89 -2.13 9.26
N ARG A 146 17.09 -1.99 8.67
CA ARG A 146 17.87 -0.73 8.67
C ARG A 146 17.13 0.43 8.03
N SER A 147 16.39 0.17 6.94
CA SER A 147 15.56 1.19 6.29
C SER A 147 14.44 1.67 7.21
N GLY A 148 13.80 0.76 7.95
CA GLY A 148 12.74 1.10 8.91
C GLY A 148 13.26 1.88 10.12
N LEU A 149 14.37 1.44 10.72
CA LEU A 149 15.04 2.17 11.81
C LEU A 149 15.37 3.62 11.43
N ARG A 150 15.89 3.85 10.21
CA ARG A 150 16.17 5.20 9.71
C ARG A 150 14.92 6.05 9.50
N ALA A 151 13.76 5.45 9.25
CA ALA A 151 12.51 6.19 9.09
C ALA A 151 11.89 6.61 10.43
N LEU A 152 12.30 5.98 11.53
CA LEU A 152 11.80 6.23 12.89
C LEU A 152 12.70 7.15 13.72
N LEU A 153 13.97 7.31 13.33
CA LEU A 153 14.99 8.14 13.99
C LEU A 153 15.28 9.41 13.20
#